data_AF-A0A9E5IV41-F1
#
_entry.id   AF-A0A9E5IV41-F1
#
_cell.length_a   1.000
_cell.length_b   1.000
_cell.length_c   1.000
_cell.angle_alpha   90.00
_cell.angle_beta   90.00
_cell.angle_gamma   90.00
#
_symmetry.space_group_name_H-M   'P 1'
#
loop_
_entity.id
_entity.type
_entity.pdbx_description
1 polymer ?
#
loop_
_entity_poly.entity_id
_entity_poly.type
_entity_poly.pdbx_seq_one_letter_code
_entity_poly.pdbx_strand_id
1 'polypeptide(L)'
;MSMYTSLLAVDWGTSSLRGALLSSDGVVIDKRTFPQGILQVAHGQFPNVFEQRFGDWMKADTLCLISGMAGSRQGWREAPYCPCPSGFEDIAQHLQWIEKDRIGIVPGLSTWHGTTPDVMRGEEIQIFGALTAQNIHHAQFVLPGTHSKWAQVDDRKISAFKTFMTGEFYALLSQHSILAKTCLPDAPLKKEVFLDGVMQSQQTGGLLHHAFSARSLALFEKLNPAQSSSYVSGLLIGEEIQAAKADLMAE
;
A
#
# COMPACT_ATOMS: atom_id res chain seq x y z
N MET A 1 1.87 -24.42 24.31
CA MET A 1 1.60 -23.08 24.86
C MET A 1 2.56 -22.10 24.22
N SER A 2 2.07 -20.96 23.75
CA SER A 2 2.94 -19.89 23.21
C SER A 2 3.98 -19.52 24.27
N MET A 3 5.25 -19.41 23.88
CA MET A 3 6.31 -18.90 24.77
C MET A 3 6.18 -17.39 25.01
N TYR A 4 5.36 -16.69 24.21
CA TYR A 4 5.15 -15.25 24.30
C TYR A 4 3.81 -14.94 24.96
N THR A 5 3.81 -13.94 25.83
CA THR A 5 2.60 -13.41 26.48
C THR A 5 2.06 -12.16 25.79
N SER A 6 2.85 -11.57 24.89
CA SER A 6 2.47 -10.39 24.11
C SER A 6 3.12 -10.35 22.72
N LEU A 7 2.48 -9.60 21.82
CA LEU A 7 2.95 -9.33 20.47
C LEU A 7 3.07 -7.81 20.27
N LEU A 8 4.23 -7.36 19.82
CA LEU A 8 4.41 -6.05 19.21
C LEU A 8 4.26 -6.17 17.69
N ALA A 9 3.15 -5.67 17.16
CA ALA A 9 2.94 -5.56 15.72
C ALA A 9 3.39 -4.18 15.23
N VAL A 10 4.36 -4.13 14.33
CA VAL A 10 4.90 -2.89 13.76
C VAL A 10 4.59 -2.83 12.27
N ASP A 11 4.13 -1.66 11.83
CA ASP A 11 3.99 -1.28 10.43
C ASP A 11 4.91 -0.09 10.19
N TRP A 12 6.01 -0.36 9.49
CA TRP A 12 7.05 0.64 9.22
C TRP A 12 7.10 0.97 7.73
N GLY A 13 6.28 1.95 7.34
CA GLY A 13 6.17 2.43 5.97
C GLY A 13 7.25 3.42 5.56
N THR A 14 7.13 3.93 4.34
CA THR A 14 8.05 4.92 3.76
C THR A 14 8.07 6.24 4.53
N SER A 15 6.90 6.70 4.97
CA SER A 15 6.70 8.02 5.60
C SER A 15 6.25 7.97 7.06
N SER A 16 5.75 6.83 7.54
CA SER A 16 5.21 6.68 8.89
C SER A 16 5.68 5.39 9.56
N LEU A 17 5.62 5.39 10.89
CA LEU A 17 5.89 4.25 11.76
C LEU A 17 4.73 4.09 12.74
N ARG A 18 4.12 2.90 12.75
CA ARG A 18 3.01 2.56 13.64
C ARG A 18 3.35 1.28 14.40
N GLY A 19 2.98 1.23 15.66
CA GLY A 19 3.10 0.03 16.48
C GLY A 19 1.86 -0.19 17.34
N ALA A 20 1.49 -1.44 17.54
CA ALA A 20 0.48 -1.86 18.48
C ALA A 20 1.06 -2.95 19.38
N LEU A 21 0.84 -2.82 20.68
CA LEU A 21 1.12 -3.88 21.66
C LEU A 21 -0.17 -4.67 21.88
N LEU A 22 -0.10 -5.99 21.73
CA LEU A 22 -1.21 -6.90 21.88
C LEU A 22 -0.91 -7.91 22.98
N SER A 23 -1.91 -8.29 23.76
CA SER A 23 -1.85 -9.45 24.65
C SER A 23 -1.92 -10.76 23.85
N SER A 24 -1.60 -11.86 24.52
CA SER A 24 -1.63 -13.21 23.93
C SER A 24 -3.00 -13.67 23.39
N ASP A 25 -4.10 -13.04 23.81
CA ASP A 25 -5.46 -13.27 23.30
C ASP A 25 -5.84 -12.32 22.14
N GLY A 26 -4.90 -11.47 21.68
CA GLY A 26 -5.09 -10.58 20.54
C GLY A 26 -5.74 -9.24 20.89
N VAL A 27 -5.96 -8.94 22.17
CA VAL A 27 -6.49 -7.62 22.59
C VAL A 27 -5.39 -6.57 22.47
N VAL A 28 -5.72 -5.43 21.85
CA VAL A 28 -4.79 -4.30 21.76
C VAL A 28 -4.70 -3.61 23.12
N ILE A 29 -3.50 -3.60 23.70
CA ILE A 29 -3.18 -2.94 24.97
C ILE A 29 -2.88 -1.46 24.75
N ASP A 30 -2.05 -1.13 23.75
CA ASP A 30 -1.63 0.25 23.46
C ASP A 30 -1.24 0.41 21.98
N LYS A 31 -1.25 1.64 21.46
CA LYS A 31 -0.86 2.00 20.09
C LYS A 31 0.00 3.26 20.08
N ARG A 32 1.02 3.25 19.23
CA ARG A 32 1.89 4.41 18.98
C ARG A 32 1.99 4.68 17.49
N THR A 33 2.04 5.96 17.13
CA THR A 33 2.22 6.42 15.75
C THR A 33 3.23 7.56 15.73
N PHE A 34 4.15 7.48 14.78
CA PHE A 34 5.20 8.48 14.58
C PHE A 34 5.28 8.86 13.10
N PRO A 35 5.51 10.14 12.78
CA PRO A 35 5.75 10.58 11.41
C PRO A 35 7.19 10.27 10.98
N GLN A 36 7.70 9.06 11.27
CA GLN A 36 9.10 8.66 11.08
C GLN A 36 9.21 7.35 10.28
N GLY A 37 8.88 7.42 8.99
CA GLY A 37 9.08 6.30 8.07
C GLY A 37 10.54 6.04 7.72
N ILE A 38 10.80 4.99 6.93
CA ILE A 38 12.17 4.52 6.66
C ILE A 38 13.08 5.58 6.02
N LEU A 39 12.53 6.52 5.23
CA LEU A 39 13.31 7.57 4.57
C LEU A 39 13.89 8.60 5.54
N GLN A 40 13.37 8.65 6.77
CA GLN A 40 13.82 9.58 7.81
C GLN A 40 14.80 8.92 8.79
N VAL A 41 15.09 7.63 8.62
CA VAL A 41 16.02 6.89 9.47
C VAL A 41 17.39 6.89 8.81
N ALA A 42 18.37 7.47 9.49
CA ALA A 42 19.75 7.44 8.99
C ALA A 42 20.27 5.99 8.95
N HIS A 43 21.18 5.72 8.01
CA HIS A 43 21.77 4.40 7.84
C HIS A 43 22.34 3.86 9.17
N GLY A 44 21.99 2.61 9.52
CA GLY A 44 22.40 1.96 10.76
C GLY A 44 21.66 2.43 12.02
N GLN A 45 20.71 3.37 11.94
CA GLN A 45 19.98 3.89 13.11
C GLN A 45 18.64 3.19 13.38
N PHE A 46 18.23 2.21 12.56
CA PHE A 46 16.98 1.47 12.78
C PHE A 46 16.87 0.84 14.18
N PRO A 47 17.91 0.16 14.73
CA PRO A 47 17.85 -0.37 16.09
C PRO A 47 17.61 0.71 17.14
N ASN A 48 18.26 1.87 17.00
CA ASN A 48 18.12 2.98 17.96
C ASN A 48 16.72 3.60 17.90
N VAL A 49 16.17 3.79 16.69
CA VAL A 49 14.80 4.29 16.53
C VAL A 49 13.80 3.29 17.10
N PHE A 50 13.96 1.99 16.80
CA PHE A 50 13.11 0.95 17.34
C PHE A 50 13.14 0.94 18.88
N GLU A 51 14.32 0.95 19.48
CA GLU A 51 14.50 0.99 20.94
C GLU A 51 13.85 2.24 21.56
N GLN A 52 14.06 3.42 20.96
CA GLN A 52 13.45 4.66 21.44
C GLN A 52 11.91 4.63 21.37
N ARG A 53 11.33 3.97 20.37
CA ARG A 53 9.87 3.98 20.14
C ARG A 53 9.15 2.85 20.84
N PHE A 54 9.80 1.71 21.02
CA PHE A 54 9.14 0.47 21.45
C PHE A 54 9.97 -0.38 22.42
N GLY A 55 11.17 0.05 22.84
CA GLY A 55 12.03 -0.74 23.73
C GLY A 55 11.36 -1.08 25.06
N ASP A 56 10.55 -0.18 25.61
CA ASP A 56 9.76 -0.40 26.82
C ASP A 56 8.65 -1.47 26.66
N TRP A 57 8.26 -1.79 25.42
CA TRP A 57 7.33 -2.89 25.12
C TRP A 57 8.04 -4.23 24.90
N MET A 58 9.34 -4.23 24.61
CA MET A 58 10.13 -5.44 24.32
C MET A 58 10.63 -6.15 25.58
N LYS A 59 9.71 -6.78 26.31
CA LYS A 59 10.02 -7.66 27.44
C LYS A 59 10.62 -8.99 26.98
N ALA A 60 11.03 -9.84 27.92
CA ALA A 60 11.62 -11.15 27.62
C ALA A 60 10.66 -12.08 26.87
N ASP A 61 9.36 -11.90 27.06
CA ASP A 61 8.25 -12.71 26.53
C ASP A 61 7.42 -11.96 25.48
N THR A 62 7.98 -10.92 24.86
CA THR A 62 7.37 -10.18 23.74
C THR A 62 7.96 -10.65 22.41
N LEU A 63 7.10 -11.11 21.50
CA LEU A 63 7.44 -11.29 20.08
C LEU A 63 7.19 -9.96 19.34
N CYS A 64 8.07 -9.58 18.42
CA CYS A 64 7.88 -8.45 17.53
C CYS A 64 7.86 -8.90 16.08
N LEU A 65 6.82 -8.49 15.34
CA LEU A 65 6.71 -8.68 13.91
C LEU A 65 6.57 -7.32 13.22
N ILE A 66 7.44 -7.07 12.24
CA ILE A 66 7.54 -5.80 11.53
C ILE A 66 7.16 -6.03 10.07
N SER A 67 6.15 -5.33 9.58
CA SER A 67 5.72 -5.33 8.18
C SER A 67 6.12 -4.02 7.47
N GLY A 68 6.01 -4.03 6.14
CA GLY A 68 6.24 -2.85 5.32
C GLY A 68 7.70 -2.61 4.96
N MET A 69 8.03 -1.35 4.70
CA MET A 69 9.27 -0.93 4.05
C MET A 69 10.54 -1.12 4.89
N ALA A 70 10.43 -1.43 6.18
CA ALA A 70 11.56 -1.89 6.98
C ALA A 70 12.24 -3.15 6.41
N GLY A 71 11.51 -3.98 5.64
CA GLY A 71 12.05 -5.14 4.92
C GLY A 71 12.57 -4.86 3.51
N SER A 72 12.56 -3.61 3.04
CA SER A 72 13.09 -3.25 1.72
C SER A 72 14.63 -3.19 1.72
N ARG A 73 15.22 -3.04 0.52
CA ARG A 73 16.68 -2.86 0.36
C ARG A 73 17.23 -1.63 1.09
N GLN A 74 16.41 -0.59 1.21
CA GLN A 74 16.74 0.64 1.94
C GLN A 74 16.20 0.62 3.39
N GLY A 75 15.62 -0.49 3.83
CA GLY A 75 15.05 -0.67 5.15
C GLY A 75 16.09 -1.06 6.21
N TRP A 76 15.59 -1.62 7.33
CA TRP A 76 16.44 -2.12 8.42
C TRP A 76 17.23 -3.35 7.98
N ARG A 77 16.54 -4.35 7.41
CA ARG A 77 17.17 -5.56 6.87
C ARG A 77 16.31 -6.05 5.72
N GLU A 78 16.94 -6.31 4.57
CA GLU A 78 16.23 -6.82 3.39
C GLU A 78 15.57 -8.17 3.72
N ALA A 79 14.25 -8.23 3.58
CA ALA A 79 13.45 -9.43 3.66
C ALA A 79 13.06 -9.82 2.22
N PRO A 80 13.66 -10.88 1.64
CA PRO A 80 13.38 -11.29 0.27
C PRO A 80 11.89 -11.52 0.01
N TYR A 81 11.43 -11.24 -1.22
CA TYR A 81 10.04 -11.45 -1.59
C TYR A 81 9.68 -12.94 -1.66
N CYS A 82 8.51 -13.33 -1.16
CA CYS A 82 7.93 -14.64 -1.42
C CYS A 82 7.18 -14.61 -2.77
N PRO A 83 7.39 -15.61 -3.65
CA PRO A 83 6.69 -15.66 -4.93
C PRO A 83 5.23 -16.07 -4.75
N CYS A 84 4.33 -15.45 -5.50
CA CYS A 84 2.95 -15.91 -5.63
C CYS A 84 2.88 -17.24 -6.42
N PRO A 85 1.91 -18.14 -6.11
CA PRO A 85 0.92 -18.02 -5.04
C PRO A 85 1.53 -18.18 -3.64
N SER A 86 1.15 -17.33 -2.69
CA SER A 86 1.65 -17.36 -1.31
C SER A 86 0.52 -17.18 -0.30
N GLY A 87 0.48 -18.07 0.71
CA GLY A 87 -0.40 -18.01 1.87
C GLY A 87 0.32 -17.55 3.14
N PHE A 88 -0.40 -17.56 4.26
CA PHE A 88 0.12 -17.15 5.56
C PHE A 88 1.32 -18.00 6.02
N GLU A 89 1.23 -19.32 5.88
CA GLU A 89 2.29 -20.27 6.25
C GLU A 89 3.56 -20.08 5.42
N ASP A 90 3.39 -19.79 4.12
CA ASP A 90 4.50 -19.55 3.20
C ASP A 90 5.32 -18.34 3.67
N ILE A 91 4.66 -17.25 4.07
CA ILE A 91 5.32 -16.04 4.59
C ILE A 91 5.95 -16.28 5.97
N ALA A 92 5.24 -16.97 6.86
CA ALA A 92 5.71 -17.23 8.22
C ALA A 92 7.03 -18.02 8.25
N GLN A 93 7.24 -18.92 7.29
CA GLN A 93 8.50 -19.67 7.15
C GLN A 93 9.68 -18.83 6.66
N HIS A 94 9.40 -17.70 6.00
CA HIS A 94 10.40 -16.82 5.40
C HIS A 94 10.61 -15.51 6.17
N LEU A 95 10.19 -15.46 7.44
CA LEU A 95 10.47 -14.31 8.31
C LEU A 95 11.96 -14.00 8.35
N GLN A 96 12.30 -12.74 8.06
CA GLN A 96 13.66 -12.25 8.17
C GLN A 96 13.93 -11.81 9.60
N TRP A 97 14.57 -12.68 10.37
CA TRP A 97 14.88 -12.40 11.77
C TRP A 97 15.96 -11.32 11.91
N ILE A 98 15.68 -10.31 12.74
CA ILE A 98 16.67 -9.40 13.32
C ILE A 98 17.30 -10.06 14.54
N GLU A 99 16.44 -10.52 15.45
CA GLU A 99 16.75 -11.37 16.60
C GLU A 99 15.94 -12.65 16.45
N LYS A 100 16.62 -13.80 16.36
CA LYS A 100 16.00 -15.09 16.04
C LYS A 100 14.87 -15.40 17.02
N ASP A 101 13.69 -15.71 16.46
CA ASP A 101 12.46 -16.03 17.17
C ASP A 101 11.94 -14.91 18.09
N ARG A 102 12.42 -13.67 17.97
CA ARG A 102 11.95 -12.57 18.83
C ARG A 102 11.62 -11.29 18.09
N ILE A 103 12.41 -10.91 17.09
CA ILE A 103 12.16 -9.72 16.26
C ILE A 103 12.29 -10.14 14.81
N GLY A 104 11.15 -10.28 14.12
CA GLY A 104 11.08 -10.72 12.73
C GLY A 104 10.53 -9.63 11.81
N ILE A 105 11.08 -9.53 10.60
CA ILE A 105 10.52 -8.73 9.52
C ILE A 105 9.74 -9.66 8.58
N VAL A 106 8.51 -9.29 8.28
CA VAL A 106 7.63 -9.98 7.34
C VAL A 106 8.09 -9.69 5.90
N PRO A 107 8.32 -10.72 5.07
CA PRO A 107 8.62 -10.52 3.65
C PRO A 107 7.39 -10.00 2.89
N GLY A 108 7.63 -9.18 1.86
CA GLY A 108 6.61 -8.84 0.87
C GLY A 108 6.39 -9.96 -0.13
N LEU A 109 5.49 -9.74 -1.09
CA LEU A 109 5.20 -10.70 -2.17
C LEU A 109 5.66 -10.20 -3.54
N SER A 110 5.97 -11.15 -4.43
CA SER A 110 6.23 -10.90 -5.85
C SER A 110 5.37 -11.77 -6.76
N THR A 111 5.02 -11.25 -7.92
CA THR A 111 4.35 -11.99 -9.00
C THR A 111 4.89 -11.56 -10.36
N TRP A 112 4.43 -12.21 -11.43
CA TRP A 112 4.90 -11.97 -12.79
C TRP A 112 3.72 -11.80 -13.77
N HIS A 113 3.82 -10.78 -14.62
CA HIS A 113 2.92 -10.52 -15.75
C HIS A 113 3.71 -10.67 -17.05
N GLY A 114 3.68 -11.86 -17.64
CA GLY A 114 4.58 -12.23 -18.75
C GLY A 114 6.04 -12.18 -18.28
N THR A 115 6.82 -11.24 -18.81
CA THR A 115 8.23 -11.04 -18.43
C THR A 115 8.44 -9.95 -17.39
N THR A 116 7.38 -9.28 -16.94
CA THR A 116 7.48 -8.12 -16.05
C THR A 116 7.11 -8.53 -14.61
N PRO A 117 7.99 -8.34 -13.62
CA PRO A 117 7.65 -8.62 -12.23
C PRO A 117 6.78 -7.49 -11.63
N ASP A 118 5.97 -7.85 -10.65
CA ASP A 118 5.23 -6.93 -9.78
C ASP A 118 5.50 -7.28 -8.30
N VAL A 119 5.44 -6.29 -7.42
CA VAL A 119 5.78 -6.42 -5.99
C VAL A 119 4.81 -5.68 -5.07
N MET A 120 4.61 -6.23 -3.87
CA MET A 120 3.96 -5.56 -2.75
C MET A 120 4.73 -5.80 -1.45
N ARG A 121 4.62 -4.88 -0.48
CA ARG A 121 5.28 -5.01 0.82
C ARG A 121 4.54 -4.19 1.87
N GLY A 122 3.83 -4.88 2.75
CA GLY A 122 2.92 -4.36 3.76
C GLY A 122 1.46 -4.68 3.43
N GLU A 123 1.07 -4.59 2.16
CA GLU A 123 -0.30 -4.87 1.71
C GLU A 123 -0.71 -6.33 1.92
N GLU A 124 0.25 -7.26 1.85
CA GLU A 124 0.00 -8.69 2.07
C GLU A 124 -0.59 -8.95 3.48
N ILE A 125 -0.10 -8.24 4.50
CA ILE A 125 -0.60 -8.37 5.87
C ILE A 125 -2.04 -7.86 6.01
N GLN A 126 -2.39 -6.80 5.27
CA GLN A 126 -3.77 -6.28 5.24
C GLN A 126 -4.73 -7.31 4.63
N ILE A 127 -4.30 -7.95 3.53
CA ILE A 127 -5.08 -9.02 2.88
C ILE A 127 -5.26 -10.19 3.84
N PHE A 128 -4.20 -10.74 4.43
CA PHE A 128 -4.33 -11.89 5.36
C PHE A 128 -5.19 -11.56 6.58
N GLY A 129 -5.09 -10.32 7.09
CA GLY A 129 -5.97 -9.85 8.16
C GLY A 129 -7.44 -9.91 7.76
N ALA A 130 -7.78 -9.44 6.56
CA ALA A 130 -9.15 -9.49 6.05
C ALA A 130 -9.62 -10.92 5.76
N LEU A 131 -8.78 -11.76 5.15
CA LEU A 131 -9.09 -13.17 4.88
C LEU A 131 -9.46 -13.92 6.17
N THR A 132 -8.67 -13.71 7.23
CA THR A 132 -8.88 -14.35 8.53
C THR A 132 -10.12 -13.80 9.22
N ALA A 133 -10.23 -12.47 9.34
CA ALA A 133 -11.31 -11.82 10.08
C ALA A 133 -12.70 -12.06 9.47
N GLN A 134 -12.77 -12.23 8.15
CA GLN A 134 -14.03 -12.39 7.42
C GLN A 134 -14.23 -13.82 6.87
N ASN A 135 -13.32 -14.75 7.18
CA ASN A 135 -13.34 -16.14 6.69
C ASN A 135 -13.48 -16.23 5.15
N ILE A 136 -12.78 -15.36 4.43
CA ILE A 136 -12.78 -15.30 2.97
C ILE A 136 -11.78 -16.32 2.42
N HIS A 137 -12.20 -17.12 1.44
CA HIS A 137 -11.33 -18.08 0.75
C HIS A 137 -10.95 -17.64 -0.66
N HIS A 138 -11.88 -17.01 -1.37
CA HIS A 138 -11.69 -16.55 -2.75
C HIS A 138 -12.26 -15.14 -2.89
N ALA A 139 -11.45 -14.20 -3.37
CA ALA A 139 -11.88 -12.82 -3.59
C ALA A 139 -10.85 -12.06 -4.43
N GLN A 140 -11.32 -10.96 -5.02
CA GLN A 140 -10.44 -9.90 -5.49
C GLN A 140 -10.42 -8.77 -4.46
N PHE A 141 -9.22 -8.40 -4.00
CA PHE A 141 -8.99 -7.27 -3.11
C PHE A 141 -8.50 -6.07 -3.92
N VAL A 142 -9.04 -4.90 -3.60
CA VAL A 142 -8.52 -3.62 -4.10
C VAL A 142 -8.04 -2.81 -2.90
N LEU A 143 -6.75 -2.50 -2.86
CA LEU A 143 -6.09 -1.76 -1.79
C LEU A 143 -5.62 -0.42 -2.36
N PRO A 144 -6.49 0.62 -2.38
CA PRO A 144 -6.13 1.92 -2.94
C PRO A 144 -5.09 2.64 -2.07
N GLY A 145 -4.24 3.43 -2.72
CA GLY A 145 -3.20 4.21 -2.05
C GLY A 145 -2.30 4.93 -3.05
N THR A 146 -1.09 5.31 -2.61
CA THR A 146 -0.03 5.83 -3.50
C THR A 146 0.21 4.86 -4.66
N HIS A 147 0.29 3.57 -4.34
CA HIS A 147 0.31 2.46 -5.27
C HIS A 147 -0.87 1.54 -4.96
N SER A 148 -1.92 1.62 -5.77
CA SER A 148 -3.09 0.75 -5.63
C SER A 148 -2.73 -0.68 -5.99
N LYS A 149 -3.16 -1.65 -5.17
CA LYS A 149 -2.99 -3.08 -5.45
C LYS A 149 -4.34 -3.72 -5.77
N TRP A 150 -4.41 -4.43 -6.89
CA TRP A 150 -5.51 -5.34 -7.23
C TRP A 150 -5.00 -6.76 -7.07
N ALA A 151 -5.40 -7.46 -6.02
CA ALA A 151 -4.89 -8.79 -5.67
C ALA A 151 -5.98 -9.86 -5.82
N GLN A 152 -5.67 -10.94 -6.53
CA GLN A 152 -6.49 -12.14 -6.61
C GLN A 152 -6.10 -13.07 -5.47
N VAL A 153 -7.10 -13.59 -4.77
CA VAL A 153 -6.95 -14.61 -3.73
C VAL A 153 -7.72 -15.85 -4.11
N ASP A 154 -7.04 -16.99 -4.05
CA ASP A 154 -7.61 -18.32 -4.26
C ASP A 154 -7.18 -19.24 -3.13
N ASP A 155 -8.17 -19.89 -2.48
CA ASP A 155 -7.97 -20.75 -1.31
C ASP A 155 -7.07 -20.12 -0.24
N ARG A 156 -7.38 -18.87 0.12
CA ARG A 156 -6.64 -18.04 1.09
C ARG A 156 -5.18 -17.75 0.75
N LYS A 157 -4.75 -18.04 -0.48
CA LYS A 157 -3.44 -17.64 -1.00
C LYS A 157 -3.58 -16.49 -1.98
N ILE A 158 -2.69 -15.51 -1.87
CA ILE A 158 -2.60 -14.44 -2.87
C ILE A 158 -1.96 -15.06 -4.11
N SER A 159 -2.73 -15.25 -5.18
CA SER A 159 -2.34 -15.98 -6.38
C SER A 159 -1.64 -15.08 -7.40
N ALA A 160 -2.09 -13.84 -7.54
CA ALA A 160 -1.45 -12.80 -8.33
C ALA A 160 -1.94 -11.42 -7.87
N PHE A 161 -1.26 -10.36 -8.32
CA PHE A 161 -1.71 -8.99 -8.10
C PHE A 161 -1.15 -8.05 -9.16
N LYS A 162 -1.79 -6.89 -9.33
CA LYS A 162 -1.34 -5.80 -10.20
C LYS A 162 -1.25 -4.51 -9.42
N THR A 163 -0.19 -3.76 -9.68
CA THR A 163 0.06 -2.45 -9.08
C THR A 163 -0.26 -1.32 -10.05
N PHE A 164 -1.01 -0.33 -9.57
CA PHE A 164 -1.26 0.92 -10.28
C PHE A 164 -0.73 2.10 -9.47
N MET A 165 0.11 2.95 -10.06
CA MET A 165 0.70 4.12 -9.39
C MET A 165 -0.25 5.33 -9.34
N THR A 166 -1.55 5.09 -9.19
CA THR A 166 -2.63 6.08 -9.34
C THR A 166 -2.48 7.25 -8.38
N GLY A 167 -2.21 6.99 -7.10
CA GLY A 167 -2.01 8.03 -6.11
C GLY A 167 -0.70 8.82 -6.32
N GLU A 168 0.38 8.14 -6.72
CA GLU A 168 1.65 8.81 -7.05
C GLU A 168 1.50 9.71 -8.28
N PHE A 169 0.87 9.23 -9.35
CA PHE A 169 0.62 10.02 -10.55
C PHE A 169 -0.33 11.18 -10.28
N TYR A 170 -1.33 11.01 -9.40
CA TYR A 170 -2.15 12.12 -8.94
C TYR A 170 -1.30 13.21 -8.29
N ALA A 171 -0.38 12.85 -7.38
CA ALA A 171 0.51 13.80 -6.73
C ALA A 171 1.44 14.49 -7.75
N LEU A 172 2.08 13.74 -8.65
CA LEU A 172 2.95 14.28 -9.69
C LEU A 172 2.20 15.26 -10.62
N LEU A 173 1.02 14.88 -11.09
CA LEU A 173 0.22 15.72 -11.98
C LEU A 173 -0.28 16.98 -11.26
N SER A 174 -0.77 16.84 -10.03
CA SER A 174 -1.34 17.97 -9.28
C SER A 174 -0.29 18.94 -8.72
N GLN A 175 0.97 18.52 -8.57
CA GLN A 175 2.00 19.35 -7.90
C GLN A 175 3.18 19.73 -8.80
N HIS A 176 3.52 18.89 -9.78
CA HIS A 176 4.77 19.03 -10.54
C HIS A 176 4.58 19.11 -12.06
N SER A 177 3.34 19.08 -12.55
CA SER A 177 3.03 19.21 -13.97
C SER A 177 2.38 20.55 -14.33
N ILE A 178 2.09 20.76 -15.62
CA ILE A 178 1.31 21.92 -16.07
C ILE A 178 -0.09 21.99 -15.43
N LEU A 179 -0.65 20.86 -15.00
CA LEU A 179 -1.96 20.80 -14.34
C LEU A 179 -1.95 21.42 -12.94
N ALA A 180 -0.77 21.53 -12.31
CA ALA A 180 -0.60 22.14 -10.97
C ALA A 180 -1.05 23.61 -10.92
N LYS A 181 -1.12 24.30 -12.07
CA LYS A 181 -1.67 25.67 -12.15
C LYS A 181 -3.17 25.75 -11.86
N THR A 182 -3.86 24.60 -11.92
CA THR A 182 -5.31 24.51 -11.72
C THR A 182 -5.68 23.46 -10.68
N CYS A 183 -4.90 22.40 -10.49
CA CYS A 183 -5.16 21.42 -9.46
C CYS A 183 -4.74 21.96 -8.09
N LEU A 184 -5.72 22.17 -7.20
CA LEU A 184 -5.50 22.50 -5.80
C LEU A 184 -5.65 21.21 -4.98
N PRO A 185 -4.56 20.65 -4.42
CA PRO A 185 -4.61 19.36 -3.73
C PRO A 185 -5.59 19.30 -2.56
N ASP A 186 -5.77 20.42 -1.85
CA ASP A 186 -6.65 20.52 -0.67
C ASP A 186 -8.08 20.98 -1.00
N ALA A 187 -8.44 21.07 -2.28
CA ALA A 187 -9.79 21.46 -2.66
C ALA A 187 -10.81 20.37 -2.27
N PRO A 188 -12.00 20.76 -1.73
CA PRO A 188 -13.04 19.80 -1.40
C PRO A 188 -13.48 18.97 -2.61
N LEU A 189 -13.77 17.68 -2.38
CA LEU A 189 -14.31 16.80 -3.40
C LEU A 189 -15.60 17.38 -4.00
N LYS A 190 -15.64 17.49 -5.33
CA LYS A 190 -16.84 17.73 -6.13
C LYS A 190 -17.18 16.44 -6.86
N LYS A 191 -18.17 15.72 -6.33
CA LYS A 191 -18.51 14.36 -6.76
C LYS A 191 -18.86 14.29 -8.24
N GLU A 192 -19.61 15.26 -8.75
CA GLU A 192 -20.02 15.32 -10.14
C GLU A 192 -18.81 15.48 -11.06
N VAL A 193 -17.91 16.40 -10.71
CA VAL A 193 -16.66 16.65 -11.46
C VAL A 193 -15.71 15.45 -11.39
N PHE A 194 -15.67 14.75 -10.25
CA PHE A 194 -14.95 13.49 -10.12
C PHE A 194 -15.51 12.44 -11.08
N LEU A 195 -16.84 12.28 -11.14
CA LEU A 195 -17.48 11.35 -12.05
C LEU A 195 -17.25 11.73 -13.52
N ASP A 196 -17.21 13.02 -13.87
CA ASP A 196 -16.84 13.47 -15.21
C ASP A 196 -15.42 13.02 -15.59
N GLY A 197 -14.49 13.09 -14.64
CA GLY A 197 -13.13 12.54 -14.80
C GLY A 197 -13.15 11.04 -15.05
N VAL A 198 -13.91 10.28 -14.25
CA VAL A 198 -14.10 8.83 -14.45
C VAL A 198 -14.65 8.55 -15.85
N MET A 199 -15.67 9.28 -16.30
CA MET A 199 -16.25 9.10 -17.63
C MET A 199 -15.30 9.49 -18.77
N GLN A 200 -14.40 10.44 -18.54
CA GLN A 200 -13.36 10.79 -19.50
C GLN A 200 -12.38 9.62 -19.74
N SER A 201 -12.01 8.88 -18.69
CA SER A 201 -11.12 7.71 -18.84
C SER A 201 -11.68 6.63 -19.76
N GLN A 202 -13.00 6.60 -19.93
CA GLN A 202 -13.69 5.61 -20.78
C GLN A 202 -13.72 6.03 -22.27
N GLN A 203 -13.24 7.22 -22.60
CA GLN A 203 -13.18 7.70 -23.98
C GLN A 203 -12.01 7.07 -24.74
N THR A 204 -11.99 7.22 -26.06
CA THR A 204 -10.88 6.75 -26.88
C THR A 204 -9.62 7.56 -26.60
N GLY A 205 -8.53 6.89 -26.25
CA GLY A 205 -7.26 7.51 -25.93
C GLY A 205 -6.54 6.71 -24.85
N GLY A 206 -5.47 7.26 -24.31
CA GLY A 206 -4.84 6.73 -23.12
C GLY A 206 -4.51 7.84 -22.15
N LEU A 207 -4.00 7.48 -20.98
CA LEU A 207 -3.71 8.39 -19.87
C LEU A 207 -3.05 9.72 -20.28
N LEU A 208 -2.05 9.71 -21.16
CA LEU A 208 -1.36 10.94 -21.58
C LEU A 208 -2.27 11.91 -22.34
N HIS A 209 -3.20 11.38 -23.14
CA HIS A 209 -4.21 12.17 -23.83
C HIS A 209 -5.27 12.66 -22.85
N HIS A 210 -5.82 11.75 -22.04
CA HIS A 210 -6.88 12.05 -21.10
C HIS A 210 -6.42 13.04 -20.02
N ALA A 211 -5.23 12.90 -19.43
CA ALA A 211 -4.73 13.83 -18.42
C ALA A 211 -4.65 15.28 -18.93
N PHE A 212 -4.35 15.49 -20.22
CA PHE A 212 -4.32 16.83 -20.80
C PHE A 212 -5.71 17.46 -20.93
N SER A 213 -6.79 16.67 -20.94
CA SER A 213 -8.16 17.18 -21.03
C SER A 213 -8.50 18.10 -19.86
N ALA A 214 -7.95 17.86 -18.66
CA ALA A 214 -8.14 18.73 -17.51
C ALA A 214 -7.69 20.17 -17.81
N ARG A 215 -6.56 20.33 -18.53
CA ARG A 215 -6.06 21.64 -18.95
C ARG A 215 -6.89 22.25 -20.07
N SER A 216 -7.23 21.46 -21.09
CA SER A 216 -7.99 21.98 -22.23
C SER A 216 -9.41 22.36 -21.83
N LEU A 217 -10.10 21.56 -21.03
CA LEU A 217 -11.43 21.90 -20.50
C LEU A 217 -11.40 23.20 -19.70
N ALA A 218 -10.37 23.43 -18.89
CA ALA A 218 -10.21 24.70 -18.17
C ALA A 218 -9.96 25.89 -19.13
N LEU A 219 -9.20 25.70 -20.21
CA LEU A 219 -8.97 26.74 -21.23
C LEU A 219 -10.25 27.13 -21.99
N PHE A 220 -11.17 26.18 -22.17
CA PHE A 220 -12.47 26.39 -22.80
C PHE A 220 -13.59 26.67 -21.79
N GLU A 221 -13.26 26.97 -20.54
CA GLU A 221 -14.21 27.30 -19.46
C GLU A 221 -15.26 26.20 -19.20
N LYS A 222 -14.93 24.94 -19.53
CA LYS A 222 -15.76 23.75 -19.31
C LYS A 222 -15.46 23.04 -17.99
N LEU A 223 -14.31 23.34 -17.38
CA LEU A 223 -13.93 22.87 -16.05
C LEU A 223 -13.48 24.06 -15.24
N ASN A 224 -14.10 24.28 -14.08
CA ASN A 224 -13.63 25.29 -13.14
C ASN A 224 -12.24 24.87 -12.61
N PRO A 225 -11.19 25.69 -12.76
CA PRO A 225 -9.87 25.37 -12.24
C PRO A 225 -9.89 24.93 -10.77
N ALA A 226 -10.69 25.57 -9.91
CA ALA A 226 -10.80 25.21 -8.49
C ALA A 226 -11.34 23.79 -8.23
N GLN A 227 -11.84 23.10 -9.25
CA GLN A 227 -12.41 21.76 -9.19
C GLN A 227 -11.56 20.72 -9.95
N SER A 228 -10.47 21.13 -10.60
CA SER A 228 -9.63 20.26 -11.43
C SER A 228 -9.04 19.07 -10.65
N SER A 229 -8.81 19.21 -9.34
CA SER A 229 -8.33 18.10 -8.49
C SER A 229 -9.31 16.93 -8.46
N SER A 230 -10.61 17.19 -8.33
CA SER A 230 -11.65 16.15 -8.37
C SER A 230 -11.67 15.45 -9.73
N TYR A 231 -11.59 16.22 -10.82
CA TYR A 231 -11.57 15.68 -12.19
C TYR A 231 -10.36 14.77 -12.42
N VAL A 232 -9.14 15.25 -12.11
CA VAL A 232 -7.91 14.48 -12.31
C VAL A 232 -7.89 13.23 -11.43
N SER A 233 -8.38 13.31 -10.20
CA SER A 233 -8.52 12.14 -9.32
C SER A 233 -9.46 11.08 -9.93
N GLY A 234 -10.65 11.51 -10.39
CA GLY A 234 -11.61 10.61 -11.03
C GLY A 234 -11.09 9.99 -12.33
N LEU A 235 -10.37 10.77 -13.12
CA LEU A 235 -9.75 10.31 -14.37
C LEU A 235 -8.74 9.20 -14.11
N LEU A 236 -7.81 9.40 -13.17
CA LEU A 236 -6.77 8.41 -12.86
C LEU A 236 -7.36 7.12 -12.28
N ILE A 237 -8.36 7.22 -11.39
CA ILE A 237 -9.05 6.05 -10.83
C ILE A 237 -9.86 5.33 -11.91
N GLY A 238 -10.46 6.07 -12.85
CA GLY A 238 -11.17 5.50 -13.99
C GLY A 238 -10.26 4.70 -14.93
N GLU A 239 -9.07 5.22 -15.24
CA GLU A 239 -8.02 4.52 -16.01
C GLU A 239 -7.59 3.23 -15.31
N GLU A 240 -7.33 3.30 -14.01
CA GLU A 240 -7.00 2.13 -13.18
C GLU A 240 -8.08 1.05 -13.27
N ILE A 241 -9.34 1.40 -13.04
CA ILE A 241 -10.46 0.45 -13.07
C ILE A 241 -10.63 -0.16 -14.46
N GLN A 242 -10.48 0.63 -15.53
CA GLN A 242 -10.61 0.15 -16.89
C GLN A 242 -9.52 -0.88 -17.21
N ALA A 243 -8.26 -0.56 -16.89
CA ALA A 243 -7.13 -1.46 -17.10
C ALA A 243 -7.28 -2.75 -16.28
N ALA A 244 -7.61 -2.65 -15.00
CA ALA A 244 -7.79 -3.80 -14.13
C ALA A 244 -8.92 -4.74 -14.58
N LYS A 245 -10.00 -4.20 -15.16
CA LYS A 245 -11.12 -4.99 -15.69
C LYS A 245 -10.81 -5.69 -17.01
N ALA A 246 -10.04 -5.06 -17.89
CA ALA A 246 -9.70 -5.66 -19.19
C ALA A 246 -8.96 -6.99 -19.01
N ASP A 247 -8.14 -7.08 -17.97
CA ASP A 247 -7.41 -8.30 -17.62
C ASP A 247 -8.32 -9.43 -17.11
N LEU A 248 -9.34 -9.09 -16.31
CA LEU A 248 -10.35 -10.06 -15.84
C LEU A 248 -11.19 -10.67 -16.96
N MET A 249 -11.25 -10.03 -18.13
CA MET A 249 -11.98 -10.54 -19.31
C MET A 249 -11.08 -11.28 -20.31
N ALA A 250 -9.76 -11.26 -20.09
CA ALA A 250 -8.78 -11.88 -20.96
C ALA A 250 -8.32 -13.27 -20.46
N GLU A 251 -8.70 -13.65 -19.23
CA GLU A 251 -8.56 -14.99 -18.64
C GLU A 251 -9.85 -15.81 -18.81
#